data_AF-A0AA38J1I8-F1
#
_entry.id   AF-A0AA38J1I8-F1
#
_cell.length_a   1.000
_cell.length_b   1.000
_cell.length_c   1.000
_cell.angle_alpha   90.00
_cell.angle_beta   90.00
_cell.angle_gamma   90.00
#
_symmetry.space_group_name_H-M   'P 1'
#
loop_
_entity.id
_entity.type
_entity.pdbx_description
1 polymer ?
#
loop_
_entity_poly.entity_id
_entity_poly.type
_entity_poly.pdbx_seq_one_letter_code
_entity_poly.pdbx_strand_id
1 'polypeptide(L)'
;MVLVLNGVLQEECPPDTRSLYHAHPVYRETAAQLLAIPNKVIGPVGLLYVQQRELAATVPHDKNVNILGSDDVTTCLIVVVRHSGSGAVALAHLDGSGTDEAVCTMVQRVQELALGYPEGRIELQLIGGFTDPRHYSEELFYNVMTSFHKHPVEIDLTLACVGELNTTIRGGIHWPIIYGIGVNTKTGEIFPATFPDKGPDQPLRCSRFLTGVSQVLDIYDCSLGLLRIGPFNYEPLRGVDLWLEQSDEFILQHLSTSPDVEPPHFVMQIRATLKYIQDNQFPAVTVFRDNRPHYYRRDEHSGIWTPVRY
;
A
#
# COMPACT_ATOMS: atom_id res chain seq x y z
N MET A 1 -5.60 8.64 -22.19
CA MET A 1 -5.76 7.20 -22.46
C MET A 1 -4.41 6.69 -22.89
N VAL A 2 -3.71 6.04 -21.96
CA VAL A 2 -2.27 5.78 -22.06
C VAL A 2 -1.83 4.49 -21.35
N LEU A 3 -2.79 3.67 -20.92
CA LEU A 3 -2.48 2.37 -20.33
C LEU A 3 -2.00 1.43 -21.45
N VAL A 4 -0.82 0.85 -21.26
CA VAL A 4 -0.21 -0.12 -22.17
C VAL A 4 -0.31 -1.49 -21.52
N LEU A 5 -0.87 -2.45 -22.25
CA LEU A 5 -0.99 -3.84 -21.83
C LEU A 5 -0.26 -4.73 -22.83
N ASN A 6 0.80 -5.41 -22.39
CA ASN A 6 1.63 -6.26 -23.24
C ASN A 6 2.12 -5.54 -24.53
N GLY A 7 2.57 -4.29 -24.37
CA GLY A 7 3.04 -3.45 -25.48
C GLY A 7 1.93 -2.87 -26.39
N VAL A 8 0.66 -3.09 -26.05
CA VAL A 8 -0.49 -2.54 -26.81
C VAL A 8 -1.15 -1.43 -26.01
N LEU A 9 -1.22 -0.24 -26.61
CA LEU A 9 -1.98 0.88 -26.07
C LEU A 9 -3.48 0.53 -26.04
N GLN A 10 -4.12 0.72 -24.90
CA GLN A 10 -5.54 0.42 -24.75
C GLN A 10 -6.41 1.62 -25.09
N GLU A 11 -7.50 1.39 -25.81
CA GLU A 11 -8.57 2.38 -25.99
C GLU A 11 -9.49 2.39 -24.75
N GLU A 12 -9.87 1.21 -24.27
CA GLU A 12 -10.73 1.02 -23.10
C GLU A 12 -9.99 0.28 -21.99
N CYS A 13 -10.31 0.64 -20.74
CA CYS A 13 -9.81 -0.07 -19.58
C CYS A 13 -10.51 -1.43 -19.45
N PRO A 14 -9.81 -2.53 -19.12
CA PRO A 14 -10.46 -3.79 -18.79
C PRO A 14 -11.52 -3.58 -17.69
N PRO A 15 -12.76 -4.07 -17.89
CA PRO A 15 -13.84 -3.84 -16.92
C PRO A 15 -13.69 -4.67 -15.65
N ASP A 16 -12.96 -5.80 -15.74
CA ASP A 16 -12.71 -6.71 -14.64
C ASP A 16 -11.42 -7.51 -14.83
N THR A 17 -10.94 -8.17 -13.77
CA THR A 17 -9.73 -8.98 -13.73
C THR A 17 -9.81 -10.16 -14.70
N ARG A 18 -10.99 -10.79 -14.84
CA ARG A 18 -11.20 -11.90 -15.78
C ARG A 18 -10.96 -11.46 -17.23
N SER A 19 -11.48 -10.31 -17.61
CA SER A 19 -11.35 -9.71 -18.94
C SER A 19 -9.89 -9.34 -19.21
N LEU A 20 -9.20 -8.75 -18.23
CA LEU A 20 -7.77 -8.47 -18.31
C LEU A 20 -6.99 -9.74 -18.66
N TYR A 21 -7.20 -10.83 -17.92
CA TYR A 21 -6.41 -12.04 -18.12
C TYR A 21 -6.82 -12.88 -19.33
N HIS A 22 -8.08 -12.77 -19.77
CA HIS A 22 -8.52 -13.37 -21.02
C HIS A 22 -7.88 -12.66 -22.22
N ALA A 23 -7.86 -11.33 -22.22
CA ALA A 23 -7.27 -10.54 -23.30
C ALA A 23 -5.73 -10.55 -23.27
N HIS A 24 -5.12 -10.62 -22.09
CA HIS A 24 -3.67 -10.58 -21.88
C HIS A 24 -3.18 -11.73 -20.98
N PRO A 25 -3.07 -12.97 -21.50
CA PRO A 25 -2.67 -14.14 -20.71
C PRO A 25 -1.27 -14.06 -20.07
N VAL A 26 -0.39 -13.18 -20.56
CA VAL A 26 0.97 -12.95 -20.02
C VAL A 26 0.97 -12.63 -18.53
N TYR A 27 -0.09 -12.00 -18.01
CA TYR A 27 -0.20 -11.69 -16.59
C TYR A 27 -0.39 -12.95 -15.73
N ARG A 28 -0.91 -14.04 -16.30
CA ARG A 28 -0.96 -15.34 -15.59
C ARG A 28 0.43 -15.90 -15.36
N GLU A 29 1.32 -15.74 -16.33
CA GLU A 29 2.71 -16.23 -16.22
C GLU A 29 3.51 -15.40 -15.22
N THR A 30 3.42 -14.07 -15.28
CA THR A 30 4.11 -13.17 -14.34
C THR A 30 3.57 -13.32 -12.91
N ALA A 31 2.26 -13.47 -12.73
CA ALA A 31 1.68 -13.80 -11.43
C ALA A 31 2.16 -15.16 -10.91
N ALA A 32 2.19 -16.19 -11.75
CA ALA A 32 2.70 -17.51 -11.35
C ALA A 32 4.18 -17.46 -10.93
N GLN A 33 5.00 -16.64 -11.58
CA GLN A 33 6.39 -16.40 -11.17
C GLN A 33 6.47 -15.75 -9.79
N LEU A 34 5.66 -14.72 -9.51
CA LEU A 34 5.60 -14.10 -8.18
C LEU A 34 5.15 -15.10 -7.11
N LEU A 35 4.10 -15.86 -7.39
CA LEU A 35 3.53 -16.87 -6.48
C LEU A 35 4.50 -18.02 -6.19
N ALA A 36 5.45 -18.29 -7.08
CA ALA A 36 6.49 -19.30 -6.88
C ALA A 36 7.62 -18.83 -5.94
N ILE A 37 7.72 -17.52 -5.65
CA ILE A 37 8.72 -16.98 -4.74
C ILE A 37 8.29 -17.28 -3.29
N PRO A 38 9.14 -17.91 -2.46
CA PRO A 38 8.83 -18.13 -1.05
C PRO A 38 8.64 -16.81 -0.30
N ASN A 39 7.64 -16.76 0.58
CA ASN A 39 7.39 -15.61 1.44
C ASN A 39 8.61 -15.32 2.34
N LYS A 40 9.10 -14.08 2.31
CA LYS A 40 10.24 -13.63 3.11
C LYS A 40 9.77 -12.88 4.35
N VAL A 41 10.35 -13.18 5.51
CA VAL A 41 10.14 -12.36 6.73
C VAL A 41 11.17 -11.23 6.71
N ILE A 42 10.70 -9.99 6.65
CA ILE A 42 11.56 -8.81 6.52
C ILE A 42 11.66 -8.07 7.85
N GLY A 43 12.87 -8.00 8.39
CA GLY A 43 13.17 -7.23 9.59
C GLY A 43 13.21 -5.71 9.35
N PRO A 44 13.41 -4.91 10.40
CA PRO A 44 13.22 -3.45 10.34
C PRO A 44 14.35 -2.71 9.63
N VAL A 45 15.54 -3.32 9.51
CA VAL A 45 16.74 -2.67 8.95
C VAL A 45 16.57 -2.40 7.46
N GLY A 46 16.56 -1.12 7.08
CA GLY A 46 16.36 -0.68 5.69
C GLY A 46 14.95 -0.84 5.13
N LEU A 47 13.97 -1.27 5.95
CA LEU A 47 12.54 -1.38 5.59
C LEU A 47 11.76 -0.08 5.80
N LEU A 48 11.25 0.51 4.73
CA LEU A 48 10.15 1.49 4.84
C LEU A 48 8.82 0.76 4.65
N TYR A 49 8.13 0.51 5.77
CA TYR A 49 6.81 -0.09 5.76
C TYR A 49 5.73 0.96 5.48
N VAL A 50 4.92 0.74 4.45
CA VAL A 50 3.84 1.59 3.98
C VAL A 50 2.52 0.97 4.42
N GLN A 51 1.73 1.69 5.21
CA GLN A 51 0.42 1.21 5.67
C GLN A 51 -0.68 1.53 4.66
N GLN A 52 -1.84 0.92 4.87
CA GLN A 52 -3.07 1.28 4.17
C GLN A 52 -3.31 2.80 4.22
N ARG A 53 -3.64 3.39 3.06
CA ARG A 53 -3.75 4.85 2.82
C ARG A 53 -2.46 5.63 3.00
N GLU A 54 -1.33 4.99 2.75
CA GLU A 54 -0.04 5.65 2.59
C GLU A 54 0.58 5.27 1.24
N LEU A 55 1.50 6.12 0.79
CA LEU A 55 2.42 5.86 -0.30
C LEU A 55 3.81 6.33 0.10
N ALA A 56 4.83 5.76 -0.53
CA ALA A 56 6.20 6.24 -0.43
C ALA A 56 6.93 6.04 -1.74
N ALA A 57 7.79 7.00 -2.10
CA ALA A 57 8.65 6.92 -3.27
C ALA A 57 10.13 7.05 -2.89
N THR A 58 11.00 6.28 -3.55
CA THR A 58 12.45 6.37 -3.38
C THR A 58 13.20 5.94 -4.63
N VAL A 59 14.52 5.91 -4.55
CA VAL A 59 15.47 5.65 -5.64
C VAL A 59 16.49 4.59 -5.22
N PRO A 60 17.15 3.89 -6.18
CA PRO A 60 18.10 2.82 -5.87
C PRO A 60 19.32 3.25 -5.03
N HIS A 61 19.65 4.54 -5.05
CA HIS A 61 20.81 5.11 -4.35
C HIS A 61 20.46 5.74 -2.99
N ASP A 62 19.21 5.64 -2.54
CA ASP A 62 18.84 6.01 -1.17
C ASP A 62 19.54 5.06 -0.18
N LYS A 63 20.34 5.63 0.72
CA LYS A 63 21.08 4.87 1.72
C LYS A 63 20.23 4.42 2.91
N ASN A 64 19.04 4.99 3.09
CA ASN A 64 18.19 4.79 4.28
C ASN A 64 17.12 3.71 4.08
N VAL A 65 16.74 3.46 2.82
CA VAL A 65 15.67 2.54 2.45
C VAL A 65 16.17 1.58 1.38
N ASN A 66 16.22 0.30 1.72
CA ASN A 66 16.55 -0.78 0.79
C ASN A 66 15.29 -1.51 0.30
N ILE A 67 14.23 -1.54 1.13
CA ILE A 67 12.99 -2.26 0.85
C ILE A 67 11.81 -1.33 1.13
N LEU A 68 10.92 -1.17 0.16
CA LEU A 68 9.55 -0.72 0.40
C LEU A 68 8.70 -1.95 0.68
N GLY A 69 7.85 -1.92 1.71
CA GLY A 69 7.04 -3.08 2.08
C GLY A 69 5.63 -2.69 2.49
N SER A 70 4.67 -3.56 2.19
CA SER A 70 3.30 -3.46 2.68
C SER A 70 2.73 -4.87 2.81
N ASP A 71 1.82 -5.06 3.76
CA ASP A 71 1.21 -6.36 4.07
C ASP A 71 -0.18 -6.14 4.69
N ASP A 72 -0.83 -7.22 5.11
CA ASP A 72 -2.23 -7.27 5.54
C ASP A 72 -3.21 -6.89 4.41
N VAL A 73 -2.84 -7.12 3.14
CA VAL A 73 -3.75 -6.92 2.02
C VAL A 73 -4.73 -8.07 1.87
N THR A 74 -5.98 -7.81 2.28
CA THR A 74 -7.12 -8.69 2.01
C THR A 74 -7.86 -8.23 0.76
N THR A 75 -8.80 -7.30 0.88
CA THR A 75 -9.54 -6.73 -0.26
C THR A 75 -8.85 -5.52 -0.90
N CYS A 76 -7.84 -4.98 -0.24
CA CYS A 76 -7.02 -3.86 -0.72
C CYS A 76 -5.95 -4.32 -1.72
N LEU A 77 -5.36 -3.35 -2.43
CA LEU A 77 -4.31 -3.58 -3.42
C LEU A 77 -3.02 -2.85 -3.03
N ILE A 78 -1.89 -3.54 -3.18
CA ILE A 78 -0.57 -2.93 -3.23
C ILE A 78 -0.29 -2.55 -4.68
N VAL A 79 -0.07 -1.25 -4.90
CA VAL A 79 0.26 -0.68 -6.21
C VAL A 79 1.73 -0.27 -6.18
N VAL A 80 2.48 -0.70 -7.20
CA VAL A 80 3.87 -0.31 -7.40
C VAL A 80 3.98 0.40 -8.75
N VAL A 81 4.60 1.57 -8.74
CA VAL A 81 4.93 2.34 -9.95
C VAL A 81 6.43 2.50 -9.99
N ARG A 82 7.06 2.11 -11.10
CA ARG A 82 8.51 2.12 -11.25
C ARG A 82 8.91 2.76 -12.58
N HIS A 83 9.94 3.60 -12.56
CA HIS A 83 10.59 4.03 -13.79
C HIS A 83 11.76 3.09 -14.11
N SER A 84 11.71 2.41 -15.25
CA SER A 84 12.64 1.31 -15.56
C SER A 84 14.08 1.75 -15.82
N GLY A 85 14.32 3.00 -16.25
CA GLY A 85 15.67 3.52 -16.49
C GLY A 85 16.38 3.97 -15.21
N SER A 86 15.80 4.94 -14.51
CA SER A 86 16.31 5.45 -13.22
C SER A 86 16.21 4.47 -12.05
N GLY A 87 15.26 3.52 -12.12
CA GLY A 87 14.90 2.65 -11.00
C GLY A 87 14.14 3.34 -9.87
N ALA A 88 13.71 4.60 -10.05
CA ALA A 88 12.80 5.26 -9.10
C ALA A 88 11.53 4.42 -8.94
N VAL A 89 11.06 4.27 -7.71
CA VAL A 89 9.94 3.39 -7.38
C VAL A 89 9.07 4.00 -6.31
N ALA A 90 7.75 3.93 -6.51
CA ALA A 90 6.73 4.25 -5.52
C ALA A 90 5.92 3.00 -5.19
N LEU A 91 5.56 2.84 -3.92
CA LEU A 91 4.65 1.81 -3.44
C LEU A 91 3.52 2.50 -2.67
N ALA A 92 2.28 2.09 -2.93
CA ALA A 92 1.10 2.52 -2.20
C ALA A 92 0.24 1.31 -1.79
N HIS A 93 -0.44 1.43 -0.66
CA HIS A 93 -1.43 0.45 -0.21
C HIS A 93 -2.80 1.11 -0.27
N LEU A 94 -3.59 0.75 -1.28
CA LEU A 94 -4.87 1.37 -1.61
C LEU A 94 -6.03 0.50 -1.16
N ASP A 95 -7.06 1.14 -0.61
CA ASP A 95 -8.28 0.48 -0.10
C ASP A 95 -9.56 0.99 -0.77
N GLY A 96 -9.43 1.84 -1.80
CA GLY A 96 -10.54 2.49 -2.51
C GLY A 96 -10.75 3.95 -2.12
N SER A 97 -10.14 4.43 -1.03
CA SER A 97 -10.14 5.85 -0.67
C SER A 97 -8.95 6.59 -1.29
N GLY A 98 -9.21 7.76 -1.88
CA GLY A 98 -8.14 8.63 -2.39
C GLY A 98 -7.37 8.09 -3.61
N THR A 99 -7.91 7.08 -4.30
CA THR A 99 -7.22 6.35 -5.39
C THR A 99 -6.70 7.27 -6.50
N ASP A 100 -7.55 8.17 -7.04
CA ASP A 100 -7.15 9.08 -8.13
C ASP A 100 -5.98 10.00 -7.71
N GLU A 101 -6.04 10.59 -6.52
CA GLU A 101 -4.99 11.46 -5.97
C GLU A 101 -3.69 10.68 -5.73
N ALA A 102 -3.81 9.46 -5.20
CA ALA A 102 -2.68 8.57 -4.96
C ALA A 102 -1.97 8.22 -6.27
N VAL A 103 -2.72 7.82 -7.30
CA VAL A 103 -2.17 7.47 -8.62
C VAL A 103 -1.43 8.65 -9.24
N CYS A 104 -2.04 9.84 -9.26
CA CYS A 104 -1.38 11.06 -9.73
C CYS A 104 -0.09 11.35 -8.97
N THR A 105 -0.13 11.24 -7.63
CA THR A 105 1.03 11.47 -6.77
C THR A 105 2.14 10.45 -7.04
N MET A 106 1.82 9.16 -7.13
CA MET A 106 2.82 8.10 -7.40
C MET A 106 3.54 8.34 -8.74
N VAL A 107 2.79 8.61 -9.81
CA VAL A 107 3.38 8.86 -11.14
C VAL A 107 4.23 10.12 -11.11
N GLN A 108 3.71 11.21 -10.53
CA GLN A 108 4.46 12.46 -10.40
C GLN A 108 5.79 12.25 -9.64
N ARG A 109 5.75 11.60 -8.47
CA ARG A 109 6.95 11.36 -7.64
C ARG A 109 7.97 10.52 -8.38
N VAL A 110 7.53 9.47 -9.09
CA VAL A 110 8.44 8.62 -9.88
C VAL A 110 9.06 9.40 -11.05
N GLN A 111 8.29 10.25 -11.74
CA GLN A 111 8.81 11.10 -12.81
C GLN A 111 9.81 12.15 -12.30
N GLU A 112 9.52 12.81 -11.18
CA GLU A 112 10.42 13.77 -10.53
C GLU A 112 11.76 13.11 -10.16
N LEU A 113 11.71 11.91 -9.59
CA LEU A 113 12.89 11.15 -9.21
C LEU A 113 13.64 10.55 -10.40
N ALA A 114 12.98 10.43 -11.56
CA ALA A 114 13.57 9.98 -12.80
C ALA A 114 14.17 11.11 -13.66
N LEU A 115 14.09 12.38 -13.21
CA LEU A 115 14.70 13.51 -13.94
C LEU A 115 16.20 13.25 -14.19
N GLY A 116 16.61 13.42 -15.45
CA GLY A 116 17.97 13.12 -15.91
C GLY A 116 18.18 11.70 -16.46
N TYR A 117 17.16 10.85 -16.44
CA TYR A 117 17.16 9.53 -17.07
C TYR A 117 16.23 9.54 -18.29
N PRO A 118 16.73 9.86 -19.50
CA PRO A 118 15.90 9.97 -20.70
C PRO A 118 15.40 8.61 -21.23
N GLU A 119 16.09 7.53 -20.84
CA GLU A 119 15.74 6.16 -21.18
C GLU A 119 14.81 5.56 -20.13
N GLY A 120 13.91 4.66 -20.56
CA GLY A 120 13.00 3.92 -19.68
C GLY A 120 11.54 4.29 -19.90
N ARG A 121 10.67 3.66 -19.12
CA ARG A 121 9.22 3.85 -19.13
C ARG A 121 8.65 3.69 -17.73
N ILE A 122 7.42 4.15 -17.54
CA ILE A 122 6.67 3.93 -16.30
C ILE A 122 6.03 2.55 -16.37
N GLU A 123 6.38 1.70 -15.42
CA GLU A 123 5.86 0.35 -15.23
C GLU A 123 4.94 0.33 -14.02
N LEU A 124 3.81 -0.36 -14.14
CA LEU A 124 2.80 -0.57 -13.12
C LEU A 124 2.78 -2.05 -12.72
N GLN A 125 2.71 -2.32 -11.42
CA GLN A 125 2.45 -3.65 -10.86
C GLN A 125 1.33 -3.59 -9.82
N LEU A 126 0.40 -4.54 -9.91
CA LEU A 126 -0.76 -4.68 -9.02
C LEU A 126 -0.71 -6.03 -8.31
N ILE A 127 -0.74 -6.02 -6.98
CA ILE A 127 -0.72 -7.23 -6.15
C ILE A 127 -1.72 -7.07 -5.00
N GLY A 128 -2.44 -8.13 -4.65
CA GLY A 128 -3.40 -8.12 -3.55
C GLY A 128 -4.83 -8.31 -4.05
N GLY A 129 -5.81 -8.12 -3.17
CA GLY A 129 -7.19 -8.48 -3.46
C GLY A 129 -7.35 -9.99 -3.63
N PHE A 130 -8.57 -10.46 -3.55
CA PHE A 130 -8.92 -11.84 -3.90
C PHE A 130 -10.34 -11.86 -4.45
N THR A 131 -10.83 -13.02 -4.86
CA THR A 131 -12.25 -13.17 -5.26
C THR A 131 -13.11 -13.16 -4.01
N ASP A 132 -13.28 -11.98 -3.41
CA ASP A 132 -14.07 -11.77 -2.20
C ASP A 132 -15.58 -11.73 -2.52
N PRO A 133 -16.45 -12.23 -1.62
CA PRO A 133 -17.88 -12.36 -1.88
C PRO A 133 -18.61 -11.01 -1.99
N ARG A 134 -17.97 -9.92 -1.56
CA ARG A 134 -18.53 -8.56 -1.60
C ARG A 134 -18.06 -7.77 -2.83
N HIS A 135 -17.20 -8.35 -3.65
CA HIS A 135 -16.61 -7.75 -4.85
C HIS A 135 -15.79 -6.47 -4.59
N TYR A 136 -15.33 -6.25 -3.35
CA TYR A 136 -14.54 -5.06 -3.02
C TYR A 136 -13.20 -5.02 -3.76
N SER A 137 -12.53 -6.16 -3.90
CA SER A 137 -11.25 -6.25 -4.61
C SER A 137 -11.41 -5.93 -6.09
N GLU A 138 -12.52 -6.37 -6.69
CA GLU A 138 -12.82 -6.17 -8.11
C GLU A 138 -13.19 -4.71 -8.39
N GLU A 139 -13.99 -4.09 -7.53
CA GLU A 139 -14.30 -2.66 -7.58
C GLU A 139 -13.03 -1.81 -7.46
N LEU A 140 -12.16 -2.17 -6.50
CA LEU A 140 -10.89 -1.46 -6.31
C LEU A 140 -9.95 -1.62 -7.52
N PHE A 141 -9.85 -2.82 -8.09
CA PHE A 141 -9.09 -3.06 -9.32
C PHE A 141 -9.58 -2.15 -10.44
N TYR A 142 -10.90 -2.11 -10.69
CA TYR A 142 -11.48 -1.26 -11.72
C TYR A 142 -11.16 0.23 -11.49
N ASN A 143 -11.29 0.69 -10.25
CA ASN A 143 -10.99 2.07 -9.88
C ASN A 143 -9.52 2.42 -10.14
N VAL A 144 -8.58 1.59 -9.66
CA VAL A 144 -7.13 1.79 -9.87
C VAL A 144 -6.78 1.81 -11.36
N MET A 145 -7.26 0.83 -12.13
CA MET A 145 -6.97 0.74 -13.56
C MET A 145 -7.54 1.94 -14.33
N THR A 146 -8.74 2.38 -13.97
CA THR A 146 -9.38 3.57 -14.55
C THR A 146 -8.59 4.85 -14.23
N SER A 147 -8.10 5.00 -12.99
CA SER A 147 -7.24 6.13 -12.60
C SER A 147 -5.97 6.20 -13.44
N PHE A 148 -5.29 5.06 -13.65
CA PHE A 148 -4.09 4.99 -14.49
C PHE A 148 -4.40 5.24 -15.98
N HIS A 149 -5.50 4.69 -16.50
CA HIS A 149 -5.90 4.89 -17.91
C HIS A 149 -6.16 6.37 -18.26
N LYS A 150 -6.72 7.12 -17.30
CA LYS A 150 -6.98 8.56 -17.42
C LYS A 150 -5.73 9.43 -17.36
N HIS A 151 -4.60 8.89 -16.87
CA HIS A 151 -3.36 9.65 -16.75
C HIS A 151 -2.87 10.13 -18.13
N PRO A 152 -2.07 11.21 -18.22
CA PRO A 152 -1.53 11.69 -19.50
C PRO A 152 -0.24 11.01 -19.99
N VAL A 153 0.35 10.11 -19.20
CA VAL A 153 1.67 9.50 -19.46
C VAL A 153 1.52 8.01 -19.71
N GLU A 154 2.20 7.45 -20.70
CA GLU A 154 2.22 6.00 -20.97
C GLU A 154 2.66 5.19 -19.76
N ILE A 155 1.81 4.26 -19.35
CA ILE A 155 1.99 3.42 -18.16
C ILE A 155 1.81 1.96 -18.58
N ASP A 156 2.87 1.17 -18.46
CA ASP A 156 2.93 -0.22 -18.88
C ASP A 156 2.61 -1.14 -17.70
N LEU A 157 1.46 -1.84 -17.75
CA LEU A 157 1.17 -2.87 -16.75
C LEU A 157 2.09 -4.07 -17.01
N THR A 158 2.93 -4.38 -16.03
CA THR A 158 3.94 -5.45 -16.17
C THR A 158 3.65 -6.66 -15.27
N LEU A 159 2.84 -6.49 -14.23
CA LEU A 159 2.43 -7.55 -13.32
C LEU A 159 1.03 -7.26 -12.77
N ALA A 160 0.16 -8.26 -12.84
CA ALA A 160 -1.15 -8.23 -12.19
C ALA A 160 -1.40 -9.58 -11.50
N CYS A 161 -1.16 -9.61 -10.19
CA CYS A 161 -1.46 -10.73 -9.31
C CYS A 161 -2.60 -10.32 -8.37
N VAL A 162 -3.79 -10.17 -8.94
CA VAL A 162 -4.99 -9.68 -8.25
C VAL A 162 -6.22 -10.54 -8.55
N GLY A 163 -7.25 -10.45 -7.71
CA GLY A 163 -8.53 -11.14 -7.91
C GLY A 163 -8.35 -12.66 -8.04
N GLU A 164 -8.80 -13.24 -9.15
CA GLU A 164 -8.74 -14.71 -9.35
C GLU A 164 -7.31 -15.27 -9.28
N LEU A 165 -6.28 -14.51 -9.67
CA LEU A 165 -4.89 -14.99 -9.64
C LEU A 165 -4.26 -14.93 -8.24
N ASN A 166 -4.81 -14.13 -7.33
CA ASN A 166 -4.37 -14.10 -5.93
C ASN A 166 -5.32 -14.90 -5.02
N THR A 167 -6.17 -15.78 -5.57
CA THR A 167 -7.18 -16.51 -4.79
C THR A 167 -6.84 -18.00 -4.65
N THR A 168 -6.95 -18.52 -3.42
CA THR A 168 -7.03 -19.96 -3.15
C THR A 168 -8.30 -20.29 -2.39
N ILE A 169 -8.80 -21.52 -2.51
CA ILE A 169 -10.00 -21.97 -1.79
C ILE A 169 -9.58 -22.93 -0.67
N ARG A 170 -10.02 -22.66 0.57
CA ARG A 170 -9.78 -23.51 1.75
C ARG A 170 -11.10 -23.72 2.48
N GLY A 171 -11.57 -24.96 2.55
CA GLY A 171 -12.85 -25.28 3.21
C GLY A 171 -14.07 -24.56 2.60
N GLY A 172 -14.04 -24.25 1.30
CA GLY A 172 -15.10 -23.50 0.61
C GLY A 172 -15.02 -21.98 0.76
N ILE A 173 -14.08 -21.45 1.56
CA ILE A 173 -13.83 -20.02 1.72
C ILE A 173 -12.72 -19.61 0.75
N HIS A 174 -12.86 -18.46 0.11
CA HIS A 174 -11.83 -17.87 -0.74
C HIS A 174 -10.85 -17.08 0.13
N TRP A 175 -9.55 -17.28 -0.09
CA TRP A 175 -8.47 -16.63 0.65
C TRP A 175 -7.51 -15.94 -0.32
N PRO A 176 -6.97 -14.75 0.03
CA PRO A 176 -5.80 -14.23 -0.65
C PRO A 176 -4.61 -15.16 -0.45
N ILE A 177 -3.79 -15.33 -1.50
CA ILE A 177 -2.55 -16.10 -1.44
C ILE A 177 -1.42 -15.22 -0.91
N ILE A 178 -1.25 -14.03 -1.49
CA ILE A 178 -0.31 -13.00 -1.06
C ILE A 178 -1.06 -11.96 -0.24
N TYR A 179 -0.62 -11.77 1.01
CA TYR A 179 -1.06 -10.71 1.91
C TYR A 179 -0.12 -9.51 1.92
N GLY A 180 1.12 -9.68 1.45
CA GLY A 180 2.13 -8.63 1.49
C GLY A 180 3.27 -8.86 0.54
N ILE A 181 3.90 -7.75 0.13
CA ILE A 181 5.06 -7.76 -0.75
C ILE A 181 6.15 -6.83 -0.23
N GLY A 182 7.40 -7.19 -0.52
CA GLY A 182 8.54 -6.31 -0.47
C GLY A 182 9.03 -5.97 -1.88
N VAL A 183 9.50 -4.73 -2.07
CA VAL A 183 10.16 -4.27 -3.28
C VAL A 183 11.60 -3.90 -2.94
N ASN A 184 12.56 -4.62 -3.50
CA ASN A 184 13.96 -4.25 -3.38
C ASN A 184 14.24 -3.02 -4.25
N THR A 185 14.51 -1.89 -3.61
CA THR A 185 14.70 -0.59 -4.28
C THR A 185 15.88 -0.58 -5.26
N LYS A 186 16.90 -1.42 -5.03
CA LYS A 186 18.11 -1.49 -5.85
C LYS A 186 17.89 -2.29 -7.13
N THR A 187 17.21 -3.43 -7.02
CA THR A 187 17.02 -4.36 -8.14
C THR A 187 15.67 -4.19 -8.84
N GLY A 188 14.68 -3.62 -8.16
CA GLY A 188 13.28 -3.61 -8.60
C GLY A 188 12.55 -4.94 -8.37
N GLU A 189 13.20 -5.94 -7.75
CA GLU A 189 12.58 -7.25 -7.48
C GLU A 189 11.42 -7.12 -6.50
N ILE A 190 10.26 -7.67 -6.88
CA ILE A 190 9.07 -7.82 -6.03
C ILE A 190 9.02 -9.26 -5.53
N PHE A 191 8.75 -9.45 -4.24
CA PHE A 191 8.63 -10.76 -3.63
C PHE A 191 7.55 -10.77 -2.53
N PRO A 192 6.83 -11.88 -2.29
CA PRO A 192 5.92 -12.01 -1.17
C PRO A 192 6.67 -11.84 0.15
N ALA A 193 6.12 -11.05 1.07
CA ALA A 193 6.77 -10.73 2.33
C ALA A 193 5.81 -10.50 3.49
N THR A 194 6.29 -10.80 4.70
CA THR A 194 5.66 -10.44 5.96
C THR A 194 6.58 -9.58 6.82
N PHE A 195 5.98 -8.68 7.62
CA PHE A 195 6.71 -7.62 8.33
C PHE A 195 6.36 -7.63 9.82
N PRO A 196 7.23 -8.16 10.69
CA PRO A 196 7.02 -8.08 12.14
C PRO A 196 7.06 -6.64 12.68
N ASP A 197 7.88 -5.77 12.08
CA ASP A 197 8.08 -4.39 12.50
C ASP A 197 7.46 -3.41 11.50
N LYS A 198 6.26 -2.89 11.83
CA LYS A 198 5.44 -2.01 10.97
C LYS A 198 5.48 -0.52 11.37
N GLY A 199 6.29 -0.20 12.38
CA GLY A 199 6.42 1.14 12.94
C GLY A 199 7.26 2.10 12.07
N PRO A 200 7.50 3.33 12.56
CA PRO A 200 7.02 3.90 13.82
C PRO A 200 5.54 4.30 13.78
N ASP A 201 4.99 4.73 14.92
CA ASP A 201 3.67 5.37 15.06
C ASP A 201 2.50 4.58 14.45
N GLN A 202 2.52 3.25 14.55
CA GLN A 202 1.52 2.43 13.89
C GLN A 202 0.07 2.76 14.29
N PRO A 203 -0.31 2.86 15.58
CA PRO A 203 -1.69 3.23 15.93
C PRO A 203 -2.10 4.63 15.46
N LEU A 204 -1.16 5.59 15.44
CA LEU A 204 -1.41 6.93 14.89
C LEU A 204 -1.68 6.84 13.39
N ARG A 205 -0.84 6.15 12.63
CA ARG A 205 -0.99 6.00 11.17
C ARG A 205 -2.28 5.26 10.82
N CYS A 206 -2.57 4.14 11.49
CA CYS A 206 -3.81 3.38 11.33
C CYS A 206 -5.08 4.18 11.67
N SER A 207 -4.99 5.17 12.57
CA SER A 207 -6.18 5.92 13.00
C SER A 207 -6.88 6.66 11.86
N ARG A 208 -6.15 7.01 10.80
CA ARG A 208 -6.68 7.68 9.60
C ARG A 208 -7.73 6.83 8.89
N PHE A 209 -7.52 5.52 8.82
CA PHE A 209 -8.44 4.58 8.21
C PHE A 209 -9.76 4.50 8.99
N LEU A 210 -9.70 4.32 10.33
CA LEU A 210 -10.89 4.18 11.18
C LEU A 210 -11.70 5.47 11.36
N THR A 211 -11.10 6.62 11.10
CA THR A 211 -11.74 7.94 11.26
C THR A 211 -12.22 8.53 9.93
N GLY A 212 -12.15 7.77 8.84
CA GLY A 212 -12.71 8.18 7.55
C GLY A 212 -11.88 9.20 6.77
N VAL A 213 -10.61 9.42 7.14
CA VAL A 213 -9.71 10.30 6.39
C VAL A 213 -9.37 9.63 5.07
N SER A 214 -9.92 10.15 3.97
CA SER A 214 -9.85 9.51 2.65
C SER A 214 -8.50 9.67 1.93
N GLN A 215 -7.71 10.66 2.30
CA GLN A 215 -6.45 10.97 1.63
C GLN A 215 -5.43 9.83 1.74
N VAL A 216 -4.64 9.60 0.70
CA VAL A 216 -3.44 8.76 0.75
C VAL A 216 -2.23 9.68 0.94
N LEU A 217 -1.41 9.47 1.98
CA LEU A 217 -0.28 10.37 2.28
C LEU A 217 1.03 9.86 1.69
N ASP A 218 1.79 10.75 1.04
CA ASP A 218 3.22 10.53 0.79
C ASP A 218 3.99 10.73 2.10
N ILE A 219 4.55 9.65 2.62
CA ILE A 219 5.19 9.64 3.94
C ILE A 219 6.70 9.81 3.89
N TYR A 220 7.35 9.83 2.72
CA TYR A 220 8.81 9.72 2.68
C TYR A 220 9.50 10.70 1.73
N ASP A 221 10.45 11.43 2.30
CA ASP A 221 11.37 12.28 1.56
C ASP A 221 12.73 11.58 1.45
N CYS A 222 12.97 10.94 0.30
CA CYS A 222 14.21 10.24 0.01
C CYS A 222 15.42 11.18 -0.15
N SER A 223 15.20 12.46 -0.47
CA SER A 223 16.29 13.45 -0.60
C SER A 223 16.88 13.80 0.77
N LEU A 224 16.05 13.78 1.81
CA LEU A 224 16.43 14.06 3.19
C LEU A 224 16.59 12.80 4.05
N GLY A 225 16.24 11.62 3.51
CA GLY A 225 16.20 10.37 4.28
C GLY A 225 15.20 10.43 5.43
N LEU A 226 14.07 11.09 5.23
CA LEU A 226 13.16 11.51 6.29
C LEU A 226 11.78 10.88 6.10
N LEU A 227 11.37 10.04 7.06
CA LEU A 227 9.99 9.61 7.20
C LEU A 227 9.20 10.72 7.91
N ARG A 228 8.08 11.11 7.32
CA ARG A 228 7.19 12.18 7.79
C ARG A 228 5.80 11.61 8.02
N ILE A 229 5.35 11.63 9.27
CA ILE A 229 3.99 11.25 9.65
C ILE A 229 3.21 12.53 9.96
N GLY A 230 2.22 12.85 9.12
CA GLY A 230 1.33 13.99 9.30
C GLY A 230 1.93 15.36 8.95
N PRO A 231 1.40 16.45 9.55
CA PRO A 231 0.23 16.46 10.42
C PRO A 231 -1.01 16.02 9.66
N PHE A 232 -1.96 15.44 10.36
CA PHE A 232 -3.34 15.26 9.89
C PHE A 232 -4.29 15.46 11.06
N ASN A 233 -5.57 15.60 10.77
CA ASN A 233 -6.60 15.71 11.77
C ASN A 233 -7.77 14.80 11.41
N TYR A 234 -8.58 14.46 12.40
CA TYR A 234 -9.84 13.77 12.22
C TYR A 234 -10.85 14.24 13.27
N GLU A 235 -12.13 13.96 13.01
CA GLU A 235 -13.18 14.17 13.98
C GLU A 235 -13.17 13.07 15.04
N PRO A 236 -13.54 13.37 16.30
CA PRO A 236 -13.64 12.37 17.35
C PRO A 236 -14.57 11.21 16.95
N LEU A 237 -14.07 9.98 17.09
CA LEU A 237 -14.86 8.78 16.84
C LEU A 237 -15.90 8.61 17.95
N ARG A 238 -17.17 8.84 17.62
CA ARG A 238 -18.29 8.69 18.57
C ARG A 238 -18.42 7.23 19.03
N GLY A 239 -18.57 7.02 20.34
CA GLY A 239 -18.76 5.68 20.90
C GLY A 239 -17.53 4.78 20.80
N VAL A 240 -16.32 5.34 20.74
CA VAL A 240 -15.06 4.56 20.72
C VAL A 240 -14.92 3.64 21.94
N ASP A 241 -15.44 4.07 23.09
CA ASP A 241 -15.58 3.27 24.31
C ASP A 241 -16.48 2.04 24.09
N LEU A 242 -17.63 2.23 23.45
CA LEU A 242 -18.54 1.13 23.12
C LEU A 242 -17.89 0.11 22.19
N TRP A 243 -17.10 0.56 21.20
CA TRP A 243 -16.33 -0.33 20.32
C TRP A 243 -15.26 -1.12 21.08
N LEU A 244 -14.55 -0.48 22.01
CA LEU A 244 -13.53 -1.13 22.84
C LEU A 244 -14.12 -2.19 23.77
N GLU A 245 -15.38 -2.05 24.18
CA GLU A 245 -16.11 -3.03 25.01
C GLU A 245 -16.64 -4.24 24.22
N GLN A 246 -16.68 -4.18 22.89
CA GLN A 246 -17.18 -5.29 22.06
C GLN A 246 -16.26 -6.51 22.10
N SER A 247 -16.77 -7.68 21.73
CA SER A 247 -15.97 -8.89 21.55
C SER A 247 -15.08 -8.81 20.31
N ASP A 248 -14.05 -9.66 20.25
CA ASP A 248 -13.15 -9.73 19.10
C ASP A 248 -13.90 -10.11 17.82
N GLU A 249 -14.84 -11.06 17.91
CA GLU A 249 -15.71 -11.46 16.81
C GLU A 249 -16.55 -10.28 16.30
N PHE A 250 -17.12 -9.48 17.20
CA PHE A 250 -17.93 -8.34 16.80
C PHE A 250 -17.09 -7.28 16.09
N ILE A 251 -15.89 -6.98 16.61
CA ILE A 251 -14.94 -6.05 15.95
C ILE A 251 -14.58 -6.57 14.56
N LEU A 252 -14.23 -7.85 14.45
CA LEU A 252 -13.86 -8.46 13.18
C LEU A 252 -14.99 -8.33 12.16
N GLN A 253 -16.22 -8.73 12.52
CA GLN A 253 -17.37 -8.72 11.61
C GLN A 253 -17.77 -7.30 11.14
N HIS A 254 -17.56 -6.27 11.96
CA HIS A 254 -18.04 -4.92 11.66
C HIS A 254 -16.96 -3.95 11.18
N LEU A 255 -15.68 -4.20 11.48
CA LEU A 255 -14.57 -3.31 11.11
C LEU A 255 -13.64 -3.91 10.04
N SER A 256 -13.87 -5.16 9.60
CA SER A 256 -13.18 -5.77 8.45
C SER A 256 -14.04 -5.81 7.18
N THR A 257 -13.39 -5.64 6.03
CA THR A 257 -13.95 -5.87 4.69
C THR A 257 -13.98 -7.35 4.30
N SER A 258 -13.29 -8.23 5.02
CA SER A 258 -13.27 -9.68 4.80
C SER A 258 -13.00 -10.47 6.09
N PRO A 259 -13.98 -10.54 7.02
CA PRO A 259 -13.82 -11.12 8.36
C PRO A 259 -13.21 -12.52 8.39
N ASP A 260 -13.57 -13.38 7.43
CA ASP A 260 -13.17 -14.80 7.41
C ASP A 260 -11.67 -15.02 7.12
N VAL A 261 -10.98 -14.00 6.60
CA VAL A 261 -9.61 -14.13 6.08
C VAL A 261 -8.65 -13.07 6.59
N GLU A 262 -9.05 -12.29 7.58
CA GLU A 262 -8.14 -11.35 8.21
C GLU A 262 -6.97 -12.07 8.90
N PRO A 263 -5.77 -11.46 8.93
CA PRO A 263 -4.66 -11.97 9.71
C PRO A 263 -5.02 -12.10 11.20
N PRO A 264 -4.40 -13.04 11.94
CA PRO A 264 -4.74 -13.30 13.35
C PRO A 264 -4.51 -12.10 14.28
N HIS A 265 -3.69 -11.13 13.87
CA HIS A 265 -3.41 -9.91 14.62
C HIS A 265 -4.37 -8.75 14.33
N PHE A 266 -5.33 -8.89 13.41
CA PHE A 266 -6.21 -7.80 12.96
C PHE A 266 -6.93 -7.12 14.12
N VAL A 267 -7.67 -7.87 14.93
CA VAL A 267 -8.47 -7.30 16.02
C VAL A 267 -7.60 -6.60 17.07
N MET A 268 -6.43 -7.17 17.37
CA MET A 268 -5.45 -6.56 18.28
C MET A 268 -5.00 -5.18 17.76
N GLN A 269 -4.69 -5.06 16.47
CA GLN A 269 -4.31 -3.77 15.86
C GLN A 269 -5.47 -2.77 15.86
N ILE A 270 -6.70 -3.21 15.56
CA ILE A 270 -7.88 -2.36 15.59
C ILE A 270 -8.12 -1.83 17.00
N ARG A 271 -8.04 -2.67 18.03
CA ARG A 271 -8.17 -2.24 19.44
C ARG A 271 -7.11 -1.23 19.85
N ALA A 272 -5.85 -1.46 19.47
CA ALA A 272 -4.77 -0.51 19.75
C ALA A 272 -5.02 0.85 19.07
N THR A 273 -5.56 0.83 17.84
CA THR A 273 -5.91 2.04 17.08
C THR A 273 -7.11 2.77 17.69
N LEU A 274 -8.18 2.05 18.05
CA LEU A 274 -9.34 2.62 18.74
C LEU A 274 -8.94 3.25 20.08
N LYS A 275 -8.07 2.58 20.84
CA LYS A 275 -7.53 3.12 22.09
C LYS A 275 -6.73 4.39 21.83
N TYR A 276 -5.90 4.40 20.79
CA TYR A 276 -5.15 5.60 20.39
C TYR A 276 -6.08 6.77 20.05
N ILE A 277 -7.16 6.53 19.29
CA ILE A 277 -8.18 7.54 18.94
C ILE A 277 -8.89 8.06 20.18
N GLN A 278 -9.25 7.17 21.13
CA GLN A 278 -9.86 7.55 22.40
C GLN A 278 -8.96 8.53 23.18
N ASP A 279 -7.66 8.26 23.22
CA ASP A 279 -6.69 9.08 23.94
C ASP A 279 -6.30 10.37 23.16
N ASN A 280 -6.56 10.43 21.86
CA ASN A 280 -6.16 11.52 20.95
C ASN A 280 -7.30 11.99 20.04
N GLN A 281 -8.42 12.43 20.63
CA GLN A 281 -9.62 12.82 19.88
C GLN A 281 -9.41 13.96 18.87
N PHE A 282 -8.37 14.79 19.07
CA PHE A 282 -8.02 15.92 18.20
C PHE A 282 -6.51 15.92 17.91
N PRO A 283 -6.02 15.12 16.94
CA PRO A 283 -4.60 14.97 16.68
C PRO A 283 -3.85 16.26 16.37
N ALA A 284 -4.52 17.24 15.74
CA ALA A 284 -3.93 18.56 15.50
C ALA A 284 -3.50 19.28 16.79
N VAL A 285 -4.09 18.93 17.94
CA VAL A 285 -3.77 19.51 19.25
C VAL A 285 -2.97 18.54 20.12
N THR A 286 -3.36 17.26 20.17
CA THR A 286 -2.78 16.29 21.11
C THR A 286 -1.50 15.66 20.59
N VAL A 287 -1.35 15.53 19.26
CA VAL A 287 -0.23 14.83 18.61
C VAL A 287 0.67 15.83 17.88
N PHE A 288 0.12 16.56 16.90
CA PHE A 288 0.86 17.45 16.01
C PHE A 288 0.90 18.89 16.52
N ARG A 289 1.60 19.09 17.65
CA ARG A 289 1.76 20.43 18.24
C ARG A 289 2.37 21.40 17.22
N ASP A 290 1.85 22.62 17.19
CA ASP A 290 2.23 23.68 16.23
C ASP A 290 2.10 23.25 14.75
N ASN A 291 1.18 22.32 14.46
CA ASN A 291 0.97 21.75 13.14
C ASN A 291 2.24 21.10 12.54
N ARG A 292 3.12 20.56 13.41
CA ARG A 292 4.35 19.90 12.98
C ARG A 292 4.15 18.39 12.81
N PRO A 293 4.59 17.81 11.69
CA PRO A 293 4.67 16.36 11.54
C PRO A 293 5.57 15.73 12.60
N HIS A 294 5.39 14.43 12.83
CA HIS A 294 6.46 13.62 13.41
C HIS A 294 7.46 13.27 12.31
N TYR A 295 8.74 13.45 12.63
CA TYR A 295 9.83 13.16 11.71
C TYR A 295 10.72 12.06 12.26
N TYR A 296 11.13 11.16 11.38
CA TYR A 296 11.99 10.04 11.72
C TYR A 296 13.14 9.90 10.73
N ARG A 297 14.32 9.57 11.23
CA ARG A 297 15.49 9.19 10.42
C ARG A 297 15.99 7.81 10.81
N ARG A 298 16.71 7.17 9.91
CA ARG A 298 17.44 5.95 10.24
C ARG A 298 18.59 6.26 11.18
N ASP A 299 18.65 5.54 12.28
CA ASP A 299 19.83 5.51 13.12
C ASP A 299 20.93 4.69 12.43
N GLU A 300 22.15 5.23 12.39
CA GLU A 300 23.26 4.65 11.64
C GLU A 300 23.77 3.34 12.24
N HIS A 301 23.60 3.11 13.55
CA HIS A 301 24.11 1.92 14.23
C HIS A 301 23.10 0.76 14.20
N SER A 302 21.86 1.05 14.59
CA SER A 302 20.79 0.07 14.74
C SER A 302 20.01 -0.14 13.43
N GLY A 303 20.07 0.82 12.51
CA GLY A 303 19.34 0.77 11.25
C GLY A 303 17.84 0.91 11.42
N ILE A 304 17.32 1.29 12.60
CA ILE A 304 15.89 1.49 12.87
C ILE A 304 15.48 2.97 12.74
N TRP A 305 14.19 3.24 12.57
CA TRP A 305 13.64 4.59 12.58
C TRP A 305 13.70 5.18 13.98
N THR A 306 14.28 6.37 14.12
CA THR A 306 14.37 7.12 15.38
C THR A 306 13.79 8.53 15.21
N PRO A 307 13.08 9.04 16.22
CA PRO A 307 12.44 10.36 16.14
C PRO A 307 13.50 11.47 16.09
N VAL A 308 13.27 12.47 15.24
CA VAL A 308 14.08 13.69 15.15
C VAL A 308 13.20 14.91 15.38
N ARG A 309 13.71 15.88 16.15
CA ARG A 309 13.01 17.14 16.42
C ARG A 309 13.55 18.24 15.51
N TYR A 310 12.64 18.97 14.87
CA TYR A 310 12.89 20.23 14.17
C TYR A 310 12.22 21.38 14.92
#